data_AF-A0A4S9BXA4-F1
#
_entry.id   AF-A0A4S9BXA4-F1
#
_cell.length_a   1.000
_cell.length_b   1.000
_cell.length_c   1.000
_cell.angle_alpha   90.00
_cell.angle_beta   90.00
_cell.angle_gamma   90.00
#
_symmetry.space_group_name_H-M   'P 1'
#
loop_
_entity.id
_entity.type
_entity.pdbx_description
1 polymer ?
#
loop_
_entity_poly.entity_id
_entity_poly.type
_entity_poly.pdbx_seq_one_letter_code
_entity_poly.pdbx_strand_id
1 'polypeptide(L)'
;MSFELAQHATSRDPVLTALAQNGLLRLQCDKATIWSVDGLSQHVVAEAGPLSALCSPQKPPSQETSLNQLIKESLLIFTAPIAPTDDISDTIVNHSRHVIRDVRTRESLKTTASVMTSYAAVPILGACGQLLGCYCVADEDIRDDFFADQTHTILGDVACAISQYLGQQATASSRPRGRCDRQTPML
;
A
#
# COMPACT_ATOMS: atom_id res chain seq x y z
N MET A 1 -16.40 25.82 -15.61
CA MET A 1 -15.67 25.80 -14.33
C MET A 1 -15.01 24.44 -14.25
N SER A 2 -13.79 24.36 -14.77
CA SER A 2 -13.03 23.11 -14.90
C SER A 2 -12.01 23.13 -13.78
N PHE A 3 -12.19 22.24 -12.80
CA PHE A 3 -11.12 21.95 -11.84
C PHE A 3 -10.03 21.23 -12.61
N GLU A 4 -9.01 21.99 -13.05
CA GLU A 4 -7.72 21.42 -13.38
C GLU A 4 -7.21 20.72 -12.13
N LEU A 5 -7.48 19.40 -12.07
CA LEU A 5 -6.65 18.46 -11.34
C LEU A 5 -5.23 18.72 -11.83
N ALA A 6 -4.48 19.46 -11.02
CA ALA A 6 -3.04 19.53 -11.14
C ALA A 6 -2.58 18.08 -11.24
N GLN A 7 -2.23 17.67 -12.46
CA GLN A 7 -1.37 16.55 -12.73
C GLN A 7 -0.06 16.88 -12.01
N HIS A 8 -0.05 16.63 -10.69
CA HIS A 8 1.18 16.43 -9.97
C HIS A 8 1.79 15.23 -10.66
N ALA A 9 2.79 15.50 -11.50
CA ALA A 9 3.84 14.52 -11.73
C ALA A 9 4.14 13.93 -10.35
N THR A 10 3.82 12.66 -10.17
CA THR A 10 3.88 11.93 -8.91
C THR A 10 5.34 11.89 -8.47
N SER A 11 5.81 12.99 -7.88
CA SER A 11 7.00 13.00 -7.06
C SER A 11 6.66 12.06 -5.92
N ARG A 12 7.19 10.84 -6.02
CA ARG A 12 7.01 9.78 -5.02
C ARG A 12 7.29 10.37 -3.66
N ASP A 13 6.32 10.21 -2.76
CA ASP A 13 6.45 10.70 -1.41
C ASP A 13 7.51 9.85 -0.68
N PRO A 14 8.65 10.46 -0.25
CA PRO A 14 9.73 9.72 0.40
C PRO A 14 9.28 9.15 1.75
N VAL A 15 8.32 9.78 2.42
CA VAL A 15 7.77 9.30 3.70
C VAL A 15 6.91 8.07 3.47
N LEU A 16 6.03 8.07 2.46
CA LEU A 16 5.26 6.87 2.11
C LEU A 16 6.16 5.72 1.68
N THR A 17 7.22 6.00 0.93
CA THR A 17 8.23 4.98 0.57
C THR A 17 8.92 4.41 1.81
N ALA A 18 9.33 5.27 2.75
CA ALA A 18 9.97 4.84 4.00
C ALA A 18 9.02 4.03 4.90
N LEU A 19 7.75 4.43 4.99
CA LEU A 19 6.73 3.68 5.72
C LEU A 19 6.50 2.32 5.09
N ALA A 20 6.38 2.25 3.76
CA ALA A 20 6.25 0.98 3.04
C ALA A 20 7.45 0.06 3.31
N GLN A 21 8.66 0.63 3.28
CA GLN A 21 9.91 -0.08 3.53
C GLN A 21 10.04 -0.55 4.99
N ASN A 22 9.41 0.12 5.96
CA ASN A 22 9.50 -0.27 7.37
C ASN A 22 8.92 -1.67 7.62
N GLY A 23 7.68 -1.93 7.16
CA GLY A 23 7.06 -3.24 7.34
C GLY A 23 7.80 -4.32 6.55
N LEU A 24 8.24 -3.99 5.33
CA LEU A 24 9.10 -4.85 4.52
C LEU A 24 10.36 -5.31 5.27
N LEU A 25 11.12 -4.38 5.85
CA LEU A 25 12.37 -4.70 6.53
C LEU A 25 12.13 -5.46 7.84
N ARG A 26 11.07 -5.13 8.58
CA ARG A 26 10.68 -5.86 9.80
C ARG A 26 10.29 -7.30 9.51
N LEU A 27 9.71 -7.55 8.34
CA LEU A 27 9.29 -8.88 7.89
C LEU A 27 10.31 -9.55 6.98
N GLN A 28 11.41 -8.89 6.62
CA GLN A 28 12.40 -9.42 5.68
C GLN A 28 11.77 -9.87 4.35
N CYS A 29 10.93 -9.01 3.75
CA CYS A 29 10.30 -9.27 2.45
C CYS A 29 11.02 -8.59 1.29
N ASP A 30 10.73 -9.01 0.06
CA ASP A 30 11.33 -8.43 -1.15
C ASP A 30 10.61 -7.17 -1.65
N LYS A 31 9.30 -7.08 -1.43
CA LYS A 31 8.51 -5.96 -1.93
C LYS A 31 7.38 -5.55 -1.02
N ALA A 32 7.16 -4.24 -0.93
CA ALA A 32 6.02 -3.65 -0.24
C ALA A 32 5.37 -2.57 -1.09
N THR A 33 4.06 -2.48 -1.02
CA THR A 33 3.26 -1.56 -1.82
C THR A 33 2.21 -0.90 -0.95
N ILE A 34 2.07 0.42 -1.11
CA ILE A 34 0.95 1.19 -0.59
C ILE A 34 0.05 1.52 -1.77
N TRP A 35 -1.18 1.03 -1.72
CA TRP A 35 -2.20 1.30 -2.70
C TRP A 35 -3.27 2.20 -2.09
N SER A 36 -3.53 3.34 -2.72
CA SER A 36 -4.54 4.29 -2.26
C SER A 36 -5.84 4.14 -3.05
N VAL A 37 -6.95 4.37 -2.36
CA VAL A 37 -8.30 4.48 -2.92
C VAL A 37 -8.79 5.89 -2.62
N ASP A 38 -8.93 6.72 -3.66
CA ASP A 38 -9.50 8.06 -3.56
C ASP A 38 -10.70 8.17 -4.52
N GLY A 39 -11.90 8.07 -3.94
CA GLY A 39 -13.15 8.00 -4.69
C GLY A 39 -13.17 6.83 -5.67
N LEU A 40 -13.18 7.13 -6.97
CA LEU A 40 -13.14 6.14 -8.05
C LEU A 40 -11.71 5.83 -8.54
N SER A 41 -10.71 6.57 -8.05
CA SER A 41 -9.32 6.39 -8.45
C SER A 41 -8.62 5.40 -7.52
N GLN A 42 -7.95 4.42 -8.13
CA GLN A 42 -7.19 3.39 -7.43
C GLN A 42 -5.79 3.36 -8.04
N HIS A 43 -4.77 3.68 -7.24
CA HIS A 43 -3.40 3.73 -7.74
C HIS A 43 -2.37 3.43 -6.66
N VAL A 44 -1.21 2.94 -7.10
CA VAL A 44 -0.02 2.76 -6.25
C VAL A 44 0.54 4.14 -5.90
N VAL A 45 0.64 4.45 -4.61
CA VAL A 45 1.22 5.71 -4.12
C VAL A 45 2.68 5.55 -3.69
N ALA A 46 3.07 4.35 -3.27
CA ALA A 46 4.46 4.01 -2.97
C ALA A 46 4.75 2.52 -3.19
N GLU A 47 5.98 2.24 -3.61
CA GLU A 47 6.56 0.89 -3.63
C GLU A 47 7.91 0.97 -2.94
N ALA A 48 8.28 -0.08 -2.20
CA ALA A 48 9.58 -0.22 -1.58
C ALA A 48 10.07 -1.67 -1.73
N GLY A 49 11.39 -1.81 -1.87
CA GLY A 49 12.15 -3.03 -1.65
C GLY A 49 13.27 -2.77 -0.64
N PRO A 50 14.11 -3.78 -0.34
CA PRO A 50 15.13 -3.68 0.71
C PRO A 50 16.10 -2.50 0.53
N LEU A 51 16.44 -2.16 -0.72
CA LEU A 51 17.40 -1.10 -1.07
C LEU A 51 16.76 0.12 -1.74
N SER A 52 15.45 0.31 -1.57
CA SER A 52 14.76 1.46 -2.13
C SER A 52 15.33 2.78 -1.62
N ALA A 53 15.84 3.60 -2.54
CA ALA A 53 16.29 4.95 -2.24
C ALA A 53 15.11 5.89 -2.00
N LEU A 54 15.09 6.64 -0.90
CA LEU A 54 13.93 7.46 -0.53
C LEU A 54 13.82 8.75 -1.35
N CYS A 55 14.94 9.44 -1.58
CA CYS A 55 14.97 10.77 -2.20
C CYS A 55 15.58 10.77 -3.61
N SER A 56 16.15 9.65 -4.05
CA SER A 56 16.74 9.55 -5.38
C SER A 56 15.68 9.27 -6.44
N PRO A 57 15.89 9.69 -7.70
CA PRO A 57 15.01 9.31 -8.80
C PRO A 57 14.95 7.78 -8.88
N GLN A 58 13.79 7.21 -8.55
CA GLN A 58 13.54 5.79 -8.69
C GLN A 58 12.85 5.49 -10.02
N LYS A 59 13.01 4.27 -10.51
CA LYS A 59 12.24 3.75 -11.64
C LYS A 59 10.73 3.86 -11.31
N PRO A 60 9.86 4.25 -12.27
CA PRO A 60 8.42 4.33 -12.04
C PRO A 60 7.85 3.01 -11.50
N PRO A 61 6.64 3.04 -10.89
CA PRO A 61 6.09 1.85 -10.27
C PRO A 61 6.06 0.68 -11.23
N SER A 62 6.46 -0.48 -10.74
CA SER A 62 6.50 -1.68 -11.56
C SER A 62 5.08 -1.99 -12.08
N GLN A 63 4.94 -2.25 -13.38
CA GLN A 63 3.69 -2.74 -13.95
C GLN A 63 3.54 -4.25 -13.72
N GLU A 64 3.85 -4.73 -12.51
CA GLU A 64 3.67 -6.14 -12.18
C GLU A 64 2.19 -6.47 -12.11
N THR A 65 1.65 -6.99 -13.22
CA THR A 65 0.24 -7.28 -13.39
C THR A 65 -0.30 -8.22 -12.32
N SER A 66 0.49 -9.23 -11.92
CA SER A 66 0.09 -10.25 -10.95
C SER A 66 -0.08 -9.67 -9.53
N LEU A 67 0.87 -8.85 -9.05
CA LEU A 67 0.71 -8.17 -7.75
C LEU A 67 -0.44 -7.16 -7.77
N ASN A 68 -0.58 -6.41 -8.86
CA ASN A 68 -1.68 -5.47 -9.01
C ASN A 68 -3.05 -6.17 -8.96
N GLN A 69 -3.14 -7.40 -9.47
CA GLN A 69 -4.35 -8.22 -9.38
C GLN A 69 -4.64 -8.65 -7.95
N LEU A 70 -3.63 -9.11 -7.20
CA LEU A 70 -3.77 -9.49 -5.79
C LEU A 70 -4.20 -8.29 -4.91
N ILE A 71 -3.62 -7.12 -5.16
CA ILE A 71 -3.99 -5.90 -4.42
C ILE A 71 -5.44 -5.51 -4.70
N LYS A 72 -5.90 -5.61 -5.95
CA LYS A 72 -7.31 -5.38 -6.30
C LYS A 72 -8.24 -6.37 -5.60
N GLU A 73 -7.85 -7.64 -5.53
CA GLU A 73 -8.59 -8.66 -4.78
C GLU A 73 -8.68 -8.30 -3.29
N SER A 74 -7.57 -7.90 -2.66
CA SER A 74 -7.54 -7.43 -1.26
C SER A 74 -8.51 -6.27 -1.03
N LEU A 75 -8.53 -5.28 -1.94
CA LEU A 75 -9.45 -4.14 -1.82
C LEU A 75 -10.92 -4.57 -1.90
N LEU A 76 -11.26 -5.53 -2.77
CA LEU A 76 -12.60 -6.10 -2.84
C LEU A 76 -12.97 -6.85 -1.55
N ILE A 77 -12.03 -7.62 -1.01
CA ILE A 77 -12.20 -8.33 0.28
C ILE A 77 -12.47 -7.33 1.41
N PHE A 78 -11.69 -6.26 1.51
CA PHE A 78 -11.81 -5.27 2.59
C PHE A 78 -13.04 -4.36 2.48
N THR A 79 -13.67 -4.28 1.30
CA THR A 79 -14.89 -3.50 1.06
C THR A 79 -16.16 -4.34 1.01
N ALA A 80 -16.04 -5.66 1.09
CA ALA A 80 -17.18 -6.57 0.99
C ALA A 80 -18.20 -6.28 2.12
N PRO A 81 -19.52 -6.30 1.84
CA PRO A 81 -20.52 -6.12 2.89
C PRO A 81 -20.51 -7.25 3.92
N ILE A 82 -20.11 -8.44 3.49
CA ILE A 82 -20.00 -9.65 4.29
C ILE A 82 -18.57 -10.14 4.12
N ALA A 83 -17.88 -10.36 5.24
CA ALA A 83 -16.51 -10.85 5.21
C ALA A 83 -16.46 -12.20 4.50
N PRO A 84 -15.77 -12.31 3.35
CA PRO A 84 -15.38 -13.63 2.88
C PRO A 84 -14.55 -14.23 4.00
N THR A 85 -15.01 -15.35 4.55
CA THR A 85 -14.28 -16.09 5.57
C THR A 85 -13.84 -17.35 4.88
N ASP A 86 -12.58 -17.35 4.47
CA ASP A 86 -11.94 -18.51 3.91
C ASP A 86 -10.59 -18.67 4.60
N ASP A 87 -10.49 -19.70 5.42
CA ASP A 87 -9.26 -20.12 6.09
C ASP A 87 -8.96 -21.54 5.58
N ILE A 88 -8.49 -21.59 4.34
CA ILE A 88 -7.95 -22.80 3.73
C ILE A 88 -6.48 -22.85 4.12
N SER A 89 -5.88 -24.04 4.18
CA SER A 89 -4.50 -24.26 4.61
C SER A 89 -3.43 -23.33 3.99
N ASP A 90 -3.71 -22.72 2.83
CA ASP A 90 -2.78 -21.82 2.13
C ASP A 90 -3.25 -20.36 2.02
N THR A 91 -4.41 -19.98 2.58
CA THR A 91 -4.94 -18.60 2.51
C THR A 91 -5.75 -18.20 3.74
N ILE A 92 -5.51 -16.99 4.25
CA ILE A 92 -6.42 -16.32 5.20
C ILE A 92 -7.08 -15.15 4.49
N VAL A 93 -8.41 -15.13 4.47
CA VAL A 93 -9.19 -14.03 3.88
C VAL A 93 -10.23 -13.57 4.89
N ASN A 94 -10.20 -12.28 5.23
CA ASN A 94 -11.25 -11.56 5.97
C ASN A 94 -11.09 -10.03 5.84
N HIS A 95 -11.91 -9.25 6.53
CA HIS A 95 -11.86 -7.78 6.48
C HIS A 95 -10.58 -7.15 7.08
N SER A 96 -9.82 -7.86 7.91
CA SER A 96 -8.60 -7.34 8.53
C SER A 96 -7.32 -7.77 7.83
N ARG A 97 -7.33 -8.91 7.11
CA ARG A 97 -6.15 -9.40 6.40
C ARG A 97 -6.50 -10.27 5.19
N HIS A 98 -5.65 -10.17 4.18
CA HIS A 98 -5.62 -11.09 3.04
C HIS A 98 -4.20 -11.65 2.94
N VAL A 99 -4.05 -12.94 3.22
CA VAL A 99 -2.77 -13.65 3.25
C VAL A 99 -2.84 -14.83 2.29
N ILE A 100 -1.80 -15.00 1.49
CA ILE A 100 -1.61 -16.13 0.59
C ILE A 100 -0.20 -16.66 0.84
N ARG A 101 -0.13 -17.93 1.24
CA ARG A 101 1.12 -18.63 1.51
C ARG A 101 1.97 -18.83 0.26
N ASP A 102 1.32 -19.31 -0.80
CA ASP A 102 1.92 -19.59 -2.09
C ASP A 102 0.91 -19.28 -3.21
N VAL A 103 1.12 -18.19 -3.93
CA VAL A 103 0.24 -17.70 -5.01
C VAL A 103 0.19 -18.65 -6.19
N ARG A 104 1.18 -19.54 -6.37
CA ARG A 104 1.24 -20.51 -7.47
C ARG A 104 0.20 -21.63 -7.31
N THR A 105 -0.27 -21.84 -6.09
CA THR A 105 -1.37 -22.78 -5.81
C THR A 105 -2.70 -22.30 -6.43
N ARG A 106 -2.87 -20.98 -6.60
CA ARG A 106 -4.09 -20.38 -7.13
C ARG A 106 -4.16 -20.49 -8.65
N GLU A 107 -5.18 -21.19 -9.15
CA GLU A 107 -5.36 -21.48 -10.59
C GLU A 107 -5.38 -20.23 -11.48
N SER A 108 -5.92 -19.12 -10.98
CA SER A 108 -6.01 -17.85 -11.70
C SER A 108 -4.66 -17.17 -11.97
N LEU A 109 -3.59 -17.56 -11.27
CA LEU A 109 -2.26 -16.94 -11.36
C LEU A 109 -1.20 -17.86 -12.00
N LYS A 110 -1.52 -19.14 -12.23
CA LYS A 110 -0.60 -20.14 -12.83
C LYS A 110 -0.09 -19.75 -14.22
N THR A 111 -0.80 -18.90 -14.95
CA THR A 111 -0.45 -18.51 -16.33
C THR A 111 0.52 -17.32 -16.38
N THR A 112 0.72 -16.61 -15.26
CA THR A 112 1.67 -15.50 -15.16
C THR A 112 2.89 -15.97 -14.40
N ALA A 113 4.09 -15.80 -14.96
CA ALA A 113 5.34 -15.96 -14.24
C ALA A 113 5.45 -14.84 -13.18
N SER A 114 4.67 -14.96 -12.10
CA SER A 114 4.77 -14.09 -10.94
C SER A 114 6.11 -14.38 -10.28
N VAL A 115 6.96 -13.36 -10.16
CA VAL A 115 8.24 -13.48 -9.43
C VAL A 115 7.95 -13.64 -7.94
N MET A 116 6.89 -13.02 -7.44
CA MET A 116 6.46 -13.15 -6.04
C MET A 116 5.67 -14.44 -5.82
N THR A 117 6.04 -15.18 -4.78
CA THR A 117 5.46 -16.45 -4.35
C THR A 117 4.47 -16.27 -3.20
N SER A 118 4.68 -15.36 -2.26
CA SER A 118 3.77 -15.16 -1.13
C SER A 118 3.31 -13.70 -1.01
N TYR A 119 2.20 -13.50 -0.31
CA TYR A 119 1.53 -12.20 -0.22
C TYR A 119 0.81 -12.03 1.11
N ALA A 120 0.95 -10.87 1.74
CA ALA A 120 0.16 -10.49 2.90
C ALA A 120 -0.25 -9.02 2.82
N ALA A 121 -1.50 -8.75 3.15
CA ALA A 121 -2.09 -7.42 3.05
C ALA A 121 -3.06 -7.11 4.18
N VAL A 122 -3.14 -5.83 4.53
CA VAL A 122 -4.07 -5.28 5.52
C VAL A 122 -4.72 -3.99 4.98
N PRO A 123 -5.94 -3.67 5.40
CA PRO A 123 -6.58 -2.42 5.02
C PRO A 123 -5.90 -1.22 5.68
N ILE A 124 -5.82 -0.11 4.95
CA ILE A 124 -5.49 1.19 5.52
C ILE A 124 -6.82 1.88 5.81
N LEU A 125 -7.16 1.99 7.09
CA LEU A 125 -8.44 2.54 7.53
C LEU A 125 -8.25 3.96 8.08
N GLY A 126 -9.09 4.89 7.61
CA GLY A 126 -9.14 6.25 8.13
C GLY A 126 -9.79 6.32 9.51
N ALA A 127 -9.78 7.51 10.10
CA ALA A 127 -10.29 7.73 11.47
C ALA A 127 -11.78 7.35 11.66
N CYS A 128 -12.58 7.34 10.59
CA CYS A 128 -13.99 6.98 10.63
C CYS A 128 -14.23 5.50 10.23
N GLY A 129 -13.16 4.72 10.04
CA GLY A 129 -13.23 3.33 9.56
C GLY A 129 -13.41 3.20 8.04
N GLN A 130 -13.38 4.28 7.27
CA GLN A 130 -13.42 4.22 5.81
C GLN A 130 -12.10 3.65 5.26
N LEU A 131 -12.21 2.81 4.23
CA LEU A 131 -11.03 2.27 3.54
C LEU A 131 -10.35 3.37 2.72
N LEU A 132 -9.13 3.72 3.12
CA LEU A 132 -8.25 4.64 2.38
C LEU A 132 -7.37 3.90 1.38
N GLY A 133 -7.20 2.59 1.54
CA GLY A 133 -6.26 1.83 0.74
C GLY A 133 -5.92 0.48 1.31
N CYS A 134 -4.83 -0.09 0.81
CA CYS A 134 -4.26 -1.36 1.23
C CYS A 134 -2.74 -1.21 1.37
N TYR A 135 -2.19 -1.74 2.45
CA TYR A 135 -0.76 -1.94 2.61
C TYR A 135 -0.46 -3.42 2.48
N CYS A 136 0.47 -3.78 1.61
CA CYS A 136 0.84 -5.16 1.40
C CYS A 136 2.35 -5.37 1.27
N VAL A 137 2.77 -6.58 1.61
CA VAL A 137 4.10 -7.12 1.38
C VAL A 137 4.00 -8.38 0.52
N ALA A 138 5.04 -8.63 -0.27
CA ALA A 138 5.20 -9.82 -1.09
C ALA A 138 6.66 -10.28 -1.06
N ASP A 139 6.85 -11.57 -1.27
CA ASP A 139 8.16 -12.23 -1.17
C ASP A 139 8.31 -13.28 -2.26
N GLU A 140 9.53 -13.51 -2.71
CA GLU A 140 9.88 -14.53 -3.71
C GLU A 140 9.80 -15.96 -3.14
N ASP A 141 9.86 -16.12 -1.82
CA ASP A 141 9.75 -17.38 -1.10
C ASP A 141 8.34 -17.68 -0.56
N ILE A 142 8.12 -18.94 -0.19
CA ILE A 142 6.92 -19.38 0.55
C ILE A 142 7.05 -18.91 2.00
N ARG A 143 5.98 -18.29 2.54
CA ARG A 143 6.02 -17.64 3.86
C ARG A 143 4.93 -18.17 4.79
N ASP A 144 5.29 -19.18 5.60
CA ASP A 144 4.42 -19.73 6.66
C ASP A 144 4.18 -18.70 7.79
N ASP A 145 5.18 -17.86 8.05
CA ASP A 145 5.15 -16.83 9.08
C ASP A 145 4.12 -15.72 8.81
N PHE A 146 3.62 -15.60 7.58
CA PHE A 146 2.54 -14.64 7.27
C PHE A 146 1.22 -14.95 7.97
N PHE A 147 1.02 -16.19 8.41
CA PHE A 147 -0.17 -16.63 9.13
C PHE A 147 -0.09 -16.31 10.62
N ALA A 148 1.09 -15.93 11.12
CA ALA A 148 1.28 -15.56 12.51
C ALA A 148 0.64 -14.20 12.82
N ASP A 149 0.04 -14.08 14.01
CA ASP A 149 -0.55 -12.82 14.47
C ASP A 149 0.50 -11.70 14.59
N GLN A 150 1.76 -12.04 14.83
CA GLN A 150 2.87 -11.08 14.85
C GLN A 150 3.02 -10.37 13.49
N THR A 151 2.92 -11.09 12.38
CA THR A 151 2.97 -10.50 11.04
C THR A 151 1.80 -9.54 10.84
N HIS A 152 0.60 -9.95 11.27
CA HIS A 152 -0.58 -9.10 11.20
C HIS A 152 -0.41 -7.82 12.04
N THR A 153 0.15 -7.92 13.26
CA THR A 153 0.46 -6.75 14.10
C THR A 153 1.44 -5.80 13.41
N ILE A 154 2.53 -6.32 12.82
CA ILE A 154 3.53 -5.50 12.12
C ILE A 154 2.90 -4.77 10.93
N LEU A 155 2.12 -5.47 10.10
CA LEU A 155 1.43 -4.86 8.95
C LEU A 155 0.40 -3.81 9.41
N GLY A 156 -0.37 -4.12 10.45
CA GLY A 156 -1.37 -3.22 11.03
C GLY A 156 -0.77 -1.94 11.61
N ASP A 157 0.37 -2.05 12.32
CA ASP A 157 1.11 -0.89 12.85
C ASP A 157 1.52 0.06 11.73
N VAL A 158 2.08 -0.48 10.65
CA VAL A 158 2.53 0.31 9.50
C VAL A 158 1.33 0.92 8.75
N ALA A 159 0.25 0.16 8.56
CA ALA A 159 -0.99 0.67 7.96
C ALA A 159 -1.60 1.82 8.78
N CYS A 160 -1.56 1.73 10.12
CA CYS A 160 -1.99 2.80 11.00
C CYS A 160 -1.13 4.06 10.82
N ALA A 161 0.19 3.91 10.79
CA ALA A 161 1.12 5.03 10.56
C ALA A 161 0.88 5.70 9.19
N ILE A 162 0.64 4.91 8.13
CA ILE A 162 0.28 5.42 6.81
C ILE A 162 -1.03 6.21 6.87
N SER A 163 -2.07 5.67 7.52
CA SER A 163 -3.34 6.39 7.66
C SER A 163 -3.18 7.73 8.37
N GLN A 164 -2.37 7.78 9.43
CA GLN A 164 -2.13 9.03 10.16
C GLN A 164 -1.43 10.06 9.27
N TYR A 165 -0.42 9.61 8.51
CA TYR A 165 0.29 10.46 7.56
C TYR A 165 -0.62 11.03 6.46
N LEU A 166 -1.45 10.19 5.84
CA LEU A 166 -2.42 10.61 4.83
C LEU A 166 -3.44 11.62 5.41
N GLY A 167 -3.91 11.38 6.64
CA GLY A 167 -4.77 12.31 7.35
C GLY A 167 -4.12 13.69 7.58
N GLN A 168 -2.86 13.72 7.98
CA GLN A 168 -2.10 14.97 8.15
C GLN A 168 -1.96 15.73 6.83
N GLN A 169 -1.64 15.04 5.73
CA GLN A 169 -1.53 15.66 4.41
C GLN A 169 -2.85 16.26 3.93
N ALA A 170 -3.97 15.55 4.13
CA ALA A 170 -5.30 16.05 3.78
C ALA A 170 -5.62 17.35 4.53
N THR A 171 -5.36 17.42 5.84
CA THR A 171 -5.59 18.64 6.63
C THR A 171 -4.67 19.80 6.24
N ALA A 172 -3.42 19.52 5.88
CA ALA A 172 -2.46 20.53 5.43
C ALA A 172 -2.85 21.15 4.08
N SER A 173 -3.41 20.33 3.18
CA SER A 173 -3.94 20.78 1.89
C SER A 173 -5.17 21.68 2.04
N SER A 174 -6.02 21.42 3.03
CA SER A 174 -7.22 22.24 3.30
C SER A 174 -6.94 23.60 3.96
N ARG A 175 -5.73 23.83 4.48
CA ARG A 175 -5.34 25.14 5.01
C ARG A 175 -4.95 26.06 3.86
N PRO A 176 -5.48 27.30 3.78
CA PRO A 176 -5.00 28.26 2.80
C PRO A 176 -3.49 28.45 3.03
N ARG A 177 -2.68 28.09 2.03
CA ARG A 177 -1.23 28.31 2.09
C ARG A 177 -1.01 29.80 2.32
N GLY A 178 -0.51 30.16 3.50
CA GLY A 178 -0.12 31.52 3.82
C GLY A 178 0.83 32.01 2.73
N ARG A 179 0.44 33.10 2.06
CA ARG A 179 1.24 33.74 1.03
C ARG A 179 2.58 34.12 1.65
N CYS A 180 3.65 33.45 1.23
CA CYS A 180 4.99 33.85 1.60
C CYS A 180 5.32 35.07 0.73
N ASP A 181 4.83 36.25 1.14
CA ASP A 181 5.23 37.51 0.54
C ASP A 181 6.74 37.66 0.82
N ARG A 182 7.55 37.29 -0.18
CA ARG A 182 8.96 37.65 -0.21
C ARG A 182 9.02 39.16 -0.17
N GLN A 183 9.36 39.72 0.99
CA GLN A 183 9.85 41.09 1.06
C GLN A 183 11.13 41.16 0.21
N THR A 184 11.02 41.84 -0.92
CA THR A 184 12.17 42.29 -1.70
C THR A 184 13.03 43.17 -0.81
N PRO A 185 14.34 42.92 -0.66
CA PRO A 185 15.20 43.91 -0.05
C PRO A 185 15.33 45.08 -1.04
N MET A 186 14.86 46.25 -0.62
CA MET A 186 15.25 47.51 -1.25
C MET A 186 16.70 47.77 -0.86
N LEU A 187 17.61 47.77 -1.84
CA LEU A 187 18.79 48.63 -1.95
C LEU A 187 19.48 48.39 -3.31
#